data_AF-A0A946ICE9-F1
#
_entry.id   AF-A0A946ICE9-F1
#
_cell.length_a   1.000
_cell.length_b   1.000
_cell.length_c   1.000
_cell.angle_alpha   90.00
_cell.angle_beta   90.00
_cell.angle_gamma   90.00
#
_symmetry.space_group_name_H-M   'P 1'
#
loop_
_entity.id
_entity.type
_entity.pdbx_description
1 polymer ?
#
loop_
_entity_poly.entity_id
_entity_poly.type
_entity_poly.pdbx_seq_one_letter_code
_entity_poly.pdbx_strand_id
1 'polypeptide(L)' 'MATVETWATEKISEYTAIYPFVGTEWVWLIVAVVFWLWWHVKTSAKENEEFDRIKSRGLDTNSYDEQRSDW' A
#
# COMPACT_ATOMS: atom_id res chain seq x y z
N MET A 1 13.85 -40.16 -32.33
CA MET A 1 14.07 -38.98 -31.47
C MET A 1 12.88 -38.91 -30.53
N ALA A 2 13.11 -38.94 -29.22
CA ALA A 2 12.02 -38.79 -28.25
C ALA A 2 11.66 -37.29 -28.19
N THR A 3 10.44 -36.96 -28.63
CA THR A 3 9.87 -35.62 -28.48
C THR A 3 9.51 -35.43 -27.00
N VAL A 4 9.98 -34.34 -26.38
CA VAL A 4 9.48 -33.93 -25.06
C VAL A 4 8.10 -33.32 -25.28
N GLU A 5 7.05 -34.14 -25.14
CA GLU A 5 5.66 -33.76 -25.43
C GLU A 5 5.02 -32.88 -24.34
N THR A 6 5.62 -32.77 -23.15
CA THR A 6 4.97 -32.08 -22.01
C THR A 6 5.91 -31.09 -21.33
N TRP A 7 5.86 -29.83 -21.77
CA TRP A 7 6.52 -28.72 -21.09
C TRP A 7 5.62 -28.23 -19.95
N ALA A 8 5.80 -28.84 -18.78
CA ALA A 8 5.55 -28.27 -17.44
C ALA A 8 4.15 -27.76 -17.05
N THR A 9 3.16 -27.69 -17.93
CA THR A 9 1.85 -27.08 -17.58
C THR A 9 0.88 -28.07 -16.93
N GLU A 10 0.95 -29.35 -17.30
CA GLU A 10 -0.02 -30.36 -16.84
C GLU A 10 0.15 -30.78 -15.36
N LYS A 11 1.29 -30.47 -14.72
CA LYS A 11 1.60 -30.90 -13.35
C LYS A 11 1.61 -29.77 -12.31
N ILE A 12 1.32 -28.53 -12.67
CA ILE A 12 1.36 -27.40 -11.71
C ILE A 12 0.39 -27.63 -10.53
N SER A 13 -0.75 -28.29 -10.78
CA SER A 13 -1.72 -28.67 -9.76
C SER A 13 -1.24 -29.77 -8.80
N GLU A 14 -0.22 -30.56 -9.17
CA GLU A 14 0.38 -31.59 -8.29
C GLU A 14 1.43 -30.97 -7.34
N TYR A 15 1.93 -29.76 -7.63
CA TYR A 15 2.92 -29.02 -6.82
C TYR A 15 2.28 -28.05 -5.81
N THR A 16 1.12 -28.38 -5.26
CA THR A 16 0.48 -27.60 -4.17
C THR A 16 1.40 -27.39 -2.96
N ALA A 17 2.41 -28.25 -2.78
CA ALA A 17 3.42 -28.10 -1.74
C ALA A 17 4.36 -26.90 -1.95
N ILE A 18 4.63 -26.50 -3.20
CA ILE A 18 5.54 -25.38 -3.53
C ILE A 18 4.77 -24.06 -3.63
N TYR A 19 3.52 -24.10 -4.12
CA TYR A 19 2.66 -22.93 -4.23
C TYR A 19 1.28 -23.22 -3.63
N PRO A 20 1.16 -23.15 -2.29
CA PRO A 20 -0.12 -23.30 -1.65
C PRO A 20 -1.02 -22.12 -2.04
N PHE A 21 -2.31 -22.39 -2.20
CA PHE A 21 -3.36 -21.40 -2.50
C PHE A 21 -3.48 -20.89 -3.96
N VAL A 22 -3.05 -21.70 -4.95
CA VAL A 22 -3.40 -21.50 -6.37
C VAL A 22 -4.91 -21.22 -6.51
N GLY A 23 -5.26 -20.17 -7.25
CA GLY A 23 -6.65 -19.76 -7.49
C GLY A 23 -7.22 -18.79 -6.45
N THR A 24 -6.49 -18.50 -5.37
CA THR A 24 -6.89 -17.48 -4.37
C THR A 24 -6.22 -16.13 -4.58
N GLU A 25 -5.43 -15.95 -5.64
CA GLU A 25 -4.63 -14.75 -5.89
C GLU A 25 -5.51 -13.49 -5.89
N TRP A 26 -6.69 -13.57 -6.48
CA TRP A 26 -7.66 -12.47 -6.53
C TRP A 26 -8.24 -12.10 -5.16
N VAL A 27 -8.43 -13.07 -4.28
CA VAL A 27 -8.90 -12.81 -2.91
C VAL A 27 -7.83 -12.02 -2.16
N TRP A 28 -6.57 -12.46 -2.22
CA TRP A 28 -5.47 -11.77 -1.56
C TRP A 28 -5.20 -10.40 -2.17
N LEU A 29 -5.33 -10.24 -3.48
CA LEU A 29 -5.21 -8.95 -4.15
C LEU A 29 -6.27 -7.97 -3.64
N ILE A 30 -7.53 -8.39 -3.56
CA ILE A 30 -8.63 -7.55 -3.05
C ILE A 30 -8.37 -7.15 -1.60
N VAL A 31 -7.96 -8.11 -0.76
CA VAL A 31 -7.63 -7.83 0.66
C VAL A 31 -6.52 -6.80 0.76
N ALA A 32 -5.44 -6.95 -0.01
CA ALA A 32 -4.32 -6.02 -0.03
C ALA A 32 -4.76 -4.61 -0.48
N VAL A 33 -5.56 -4.51 -1.55
CA VAL A 33 -6.08 -3.24 -2.06
C VAL A 33 -7.00 -2.55 -1.05
N VAL A 34 -7.92 -3.28 -0.42
CA VAL A 34 -8.83 -2.71 0.59
C VAL A 34 -8.05 -2.21 1.80
N PHE A 35 -7.09 -3.00 2.30
CA PHE A 35 -6.23 -2.59 3.40
C PHE A 35 -5.41 -1.34 3.05
N TRP A 36 -4.84 -1.31 1.84
CA TRP A 36 -4.05 -0.20 1.33
C TRP A 36 -4.87 1.09 1.26
N LEU A 37 -6.08 1.04 0.68
CA LEU A 37 -6.98 2.20 0.61
C LEU A 37 -7.42 2.67 1.99
N TRP A 38 -7.79 1.76 2.89
CA TRP A 38 -8.17 2.10 4.26
C TRP A 38 -7.03 2.80 5.00
N TRP A 39 -5.81 2.27 4.89
CA TRP A 39 -4.63 2.85 5.50
C TRP A 39 -4.31 4.24 4.93
N HIS A 40 -4.40 4.43 3.61
CA HIS A 40 -4.20 5.73 2.97
C HIS A 40 -5.22 6.76 3.44
N VAL A 41 -6.52 6.42 3.46
CA VAL A 41 -7.57 7.34 3.92
C VAL A 41 -7.32 7.76 5.37
N LYS A 42 -6.99 6.82 6.26
CA LYS A 42 -6.72 7.13 7.67
C LYS A 42 -5.47 7.99 7.86
N THR A 43 -4.43 7.75 7.07
CA THR A 43 -3.17 8.51 7.14
C THR A 43 -3.40 9.94 6.63
N SER A 44 -4.02 10.09 5.46
CA SER A 44 -4.34 11.40 4.89
C SER A 44 -5.29 12.20 5.77
N ALA A 45 -6.28 11.58 6.43
CA ALA A 45 -7.17 12.29 7.34
C ALA A 45 -6.43 12.92 8.53
N LYS A 46 -5.43 12.23 9.09
CA LYS A 46 -4.61 12.75 10.18
C LYS A 46 -3.70 13.89 9.74
N GLU A 47 -3.14 13.80 8.54
CA GLU A 47 -2.34 14.88 7.97
C GLU A 47 -3.21 16.12 7.74
N ASN A 48 -4.43 15.93 7.22
CA ASN A 48 -5.36 17.03 6.96
C ASN A 48 -5.80 17.75 8.24
N GLU A 49 -6.01 17.01 9.35
CA GLU A 49 -6.34 17.60 10.65
C GLU A 49 -5.22 18.51 11.18
N GLU A 50 -3.96 18.08 11.05
CA GLU A 50 -2.81 18.90 11.48
C GLU A 50 -2.61 20.10 10.55
N PHE A 51 -2.79 19.95 9.24
CA PHE A 51 -2.77 21.07 8.30
C PHE A 51 -3.85 22.11 8.61
N ASP A 52 -5.09 21.68 8.88
CA ASP A 52 -6.19 22.57 9.25
C ASP A 52 -5.91 23.26 10.59
N ARG A 53 -5.29 22.56 11.55
CA ARG A 53 -4.84 23.15 12.81
C ARG A 53 -3.80 24.24 12.59
N ILE A 54 -2.77 24.00 11.78
CA ILE A 54 -1.73 25.00 11.46
C ILE A 54 -2.38 26.22 10.79
N LYS A 55 -3.25 25.99 9.81
CA LYS A 55 -3.99 27.05 9.10
C LYS A 55 -4.86 27.87 10.04
N SER A 56 -5.55 27.23 11.00
CA SER A 56 -6.40 27.92 11.98
C SER A 56 -5.62 28.82 12.94
N ARG A 57 -4.32 28.55 13.15
CA ARG A 57 -3.42 29.36 14.00
C ARG A 57 -2.81 30.54 13.24
N GLY A 58 -3.12 30.71 11.95
CA GLY A 58 -2.54 31.78 11.12
C GLY A 58 -1.03 31.63 10.89
N LEU A 59 -0.48 30.44 11.16
CA LEU A 59 0.93 30.14 10.97
C LEU A 59 1.17 29.85 9.49
N ASP A 60 1.70 30.85 8.78
CA ASP A 60 2.17 30.76 7.40
C ASP A 60 3.67 30.40 7.36
N THR A 61 4.23 30.06 6.20
CA THR A 61 5.67 29.78 6.02
C THR A 61 6.57 30.88 6.63
N ASN A 62 6.16 32.15 6.59
CA ASN A 62 6.89 33.25 7.21
C ASN A 62 6.90 33.25 8.75
N SER A 63 5.94 32.59 9.41
CA SER A 63 5.83 32.59 10.88
C SER A 63 6.90 31.74 11.58
N TYR A 64 7.49 30.78 10.86
CA TYR A 64 8.63 29.97 11.35
C TYR A 64 9.92 30.80 11.38
N ASP A 65 10.15 31.64 10.38
CA ASP A 65 11.31 32.53 10.32
C ASP A 65 11.20 33.68 11.33
N GLU A 66 9.97 34.16 11.60
CA GLU A 66 9.71 35.20 12.60
C GLU A 66 9.97 34.69 14.04
N GLN A 67 9.50 33.48 14.40
CA GLN A 67 9.84 32.81 15.67
C GLN A 67 11.33 32.48 15.82
N ARG A 68 12.03 32.22 14.71
CA ARG A 68 13.49 32.03 14.69
C ARG A 68 14.24 33.37 14.78
N SER A 69 13.62 34.51 14.58
CA SER A 69 14.29 35.81 14.76
C SER A 69 14.27 36.29 16.21
N ASP A 70 13.39 35.72 17.03
CA ASP A 70 13.10 36.12 18.41
C ASP A 70 13.95 35.39 19.49
N TRP A 71 14.96 34.59 19.10
CA TRP A 71 15.91 33.93 20.03
C TRP A 71 17.32 34.51 19.95
#